data_AF-A0A4Y8L122-F1
#
_entry.id   AF-A0A4Y8L122-F1
#
_cell.length_a   1.000
_cell.length_b   1.000
_cell.length_c   1.000
_cell.angle_alpha   90.00
_cell.angle_beta   90.00
_cell.angle_gamma   90.00
#
_symmetry.space_group_name_H-M   'P 1'
#
loop_
_entity.id
_entity.type
_entity.pdbx_description
1 polymer ?
#
loop_
_entity_poly.entity_id
_entity_poly.type
_entity_poly.pdbx_seq_one_letter_code
_entity_poly.pdbx_strand_id
1 'polypeptide(L)'
;MKKVVIETTVSLVFYVLLAIALATTVNGFYEMQQLYAQMEEVTFEEGETYLLGNEFVIDILRLETTFTVYGGTESEPENVLYTFSMLPWGILILFSIPWMIYSYKTRNRALGFSMFASSMTEFADSDERETLITNVATRKAYQSCGYSAPILASVLVIYPLFYDFIPSLPVFMILGVLAIATSVYGIVWVREYRK
;
A
#
# COMPACT_ATOMS: atom_id res chain seq x y z
N MET A 1 26.14 -7.55 9.25
CA MET A 1 26.05 -6.27 8.47
C MET A 1 25.35 -6.37 7.11
N LYS A 2 25.86 -7.13 6.11
CA LYS A 2 25.28 -7.15 4.74
C LYS A 2 23.80 -7.55 4.72
N LYS A 3 23.43 -8.56 5.51
CA LYS A 3 22.05 -9.06 5.65
C LYS A 3 21.07 -7.96 6.10
N VAL A 4 21.39 -7.26 7.18
CA VAL A 4 20.53 -6.18 7.73
C VAL A 4 20.34 -5.03 6.75
N VAL A 5 21.38 -4.63 6.03
CA VAL A 5 21.26 -3.57 5.00
C VAL A 5 20.35 -4.02 3.86
N ILE A 6 20.49 -5.26 3.40
CA ILE A 6 19.64 -5.82 2.34
C ILE A 6 18.19 -5.88 2.82
N GLU A 7 17.94 -6.45 4.01
CA GLU A 7 16.59 -6.57 4.59
C GLU A 7 15.92 -5.21 4.76
N THR A 8 16.64 -4.23 5.34
CA THR A 8 16.11 -2.85 5.50
C THR A 8 15.77 -2.23 4.15
N THR A 9 16.66 -2.35 3.16
CA THR A 9 16.45 -1.77 1.83
C THR A 9 15.26 -2.42 1.12
N VAL A 10 15.15 -3.74 1.21
CA VAL A 10 14.03 -4.49 0.61
C VAL A 10 12.71 -4.13 1.30
N SER A 11 12.67 -3.99 2.61
CA SER A 11 11.48 -3.52 3.33
C SER A 11 11.06 -2.12 2.88
N LEU A 12 12.00 -1.19 2.67
CA LEU A 12 11.68 0.14 2.16
C LEU A 12 11.09 0.09 0.75
N VAL A 13 11.68 -0.69 -0.15
CA VAL A 13 11.14 -0.90 -1.51
C VAL A 13 9.74 -1.52 -1.44
N PHE A 14 9.53 -2.50 -0.56
CA PHE A 14 8.22 -3.12 -0.35
C PHE A 14 7.18 -2.09 0.11
N TYR A 15 7.50 -1.22 1.07
CA TYR A 15 6.55 -0.20 1.53
C TYR A 15 6.22 0.82 0.45
N VAL A 16 7.17 1.20 -0.41
CA VAL A 16 6.92 2.07 -1.55
C VAL A 16 5.98 1.39 -2.55
N LEU A 17 6.25 0.14 -2.91
CA LEU A 17 5.38 -0.62 -3.82
C LEU A 17 3.98 -0.83 -3.25
N LEU A 18 3.88 -1.12 -1.95
CA LEU A 18 2.62 -1.25 -1.25
C LEU A 18 1.85 0.08 -1.22
N ALA A 19 2.55 1.20 -1.05
CA ALA A 19 1.94 2.53 -1.08
C ALA A 19 1.35 2.85 -2.45
N ILE A 20 2.09 2.55 -3.51
CA ILE A 20 1.61 2.75 -4.88
C ILE A 20 0.40 1.85 -5.16
N ALA A 21 0.44 0.57 -4.77
CA ALA A 21 -0.67 -0.35 -4.98
C ALA A 21 -1.95 0.09 -4.24
N LEU A 22 -1.83 0.44 -2.97
CA LEU A 22 -2.95 0.94 -2.18
C LEU A 22 -3.44 2.31 -2.69
N ALA A 23 -2.54 3.19 -3.10
CA ALA A 23 -2.90 4.49 -3.70
C ALA A 23 -3.72 4.30 -4.98
N THR A 24 -3.35 3.35 -5.84
CA THR A 24 -4.14 3.06 -7.04
C THR A 24 -5.53 2.51 -6.72
N THR A 25 -5.65 1.69 -5.67
CA THR A 25 -6.96 1.24 -5.17
C THR A 25 -7.80 2.40 -4.66
N VAL A 26 -7.23 3.31 -3.86
CA VAL A 26 -7.95 4.50 -3.34
C VAL A 26 -8.39 5.44 -4.46
N ASN A 27 -7.49 5.76 -5.39
CA ASN A 27 -7.81 6.58 -6.55
C ASN A 27 -8.92 5.93 -7.39
N GLY A 28 -8.85 4.60 -7.56
CA GLY A 28 -9.89 3.90 -8.31
C GLY A 28 -11.27 3.92 -7.64
N PHE A 29 -11.32 3.82 -6.32
CA PHE A 29 -12.56 4.02 -5.58
C PHE A 29 -13.08 5.46 -5.70
N TYR A 30 -12.19 6.45 -5.69
CA TYR A 30 -12.54 7.85 -5.86
C TYR A 30 -13.16 8.12 -7.24
N GLU A 31 -12.53 7.64 -8.32
CA GLU A 31 -13.05 7.77 -9.68
C GLU A 31 -14.41 7.06 -9.83
N MET A 32 -14.56 5.85 -9.28
CA MET A 32 -15.86 5.18 -9.25
C MET A 32 -16.92 5.98 -8.49
N GLN A 33 -16.59 6.57 -7.35
CA GLN A 33 -17.53 7.39 -6.58
C GLN A 33 -17.99 8.62 -7.38
N GLN A 34 -17.08 9.28 -8.11
CA GLN A 34 -17.43 10.41 -8.97
C GLN A 34 -18.35 9.99 -10.12
N LEU A 35 -18.08 8.84 -10.74
CA LEU A 35 -18.91 8.30 -11.81
C LEU A 35 -20.32 7.99 -11.32
N TYR A 36 -20.47 7.41 -10.11
CA TYR A 36 -21.79 7.20 -9.52
C TYR A 36 -22.53 8.51 -9.25
N ALA A 37 -21.85 9.54 -8.76
CA ALA A 37 -22.46 10.85 -8.51
C ALA A 37 -22.94 11.51 -9.81
N GLN A 38 -22.18 11.39 -10.90
CA GLN A 38 -22.57 11.89 -12.22
C GLN A 38 -23.79 11.13 -12.77
N MET A 39 -23.81 9.79 -12.65
CA MET A 39 -24.96 8.99 -13.08
C MET A 39 -26.23 9.31 -12.28
N GLU A 40 -26.10 9.60 -10.97
CA GLU A 40 -27.23 10.01 -10.13
C GLU A 40 -27.83 11.33 -10.61
N GLU A 41 -27.02 12.36 -10.91
CA GLU A 41 -27.51 13.63 -11.45
C GLU A 41 -28.26 13.47 -12.78
N VAL A 42 -27.76 12.63 -13.70
CA VAL A 42 -28.42 12.33 -14.98
C VAL A 42 -29.79 11.69 -14.76
N THR A 43 -29.94 10.79 -13.78
CA THR A 43 -31.23 10.13 -13.50
C THR A 43 -32.31 11.07 -12.93
N PHE A 44 -31.94 12.17 -12.27
CA PHE A 44 -32.91 13.10 -11.68
C PHE A 44 -33.47 14.12 -12.68
N GLU A 45 -32.77 14.43 -13.78
CA GLU A 45 -33.26 15.38 -14.79
C GLU A 45 -34.30 14.80 -15.74
N GLU A 46 -34.28 13.49 -16.04
CA GLU A 46 -35.13 12.92 -17.11
C GLU A 46 -36.36 12.13 -16.64
N GLY A 47 -36.51 11.78 -15.36
CA GLY A 47 -37.75 11.15 -14.85
C GLY A 47 -38.12 9.78 -15.44
N GLU A 48 -37.25 9.20 -16.27
CA GLU A 48 -37.40 7.86 -16.84
C GLU A 48 -36.76 6.78 -15.95
N THR A 49 -37.25 5.54 -16.05
CA THR A 49 -36.69 4.39 -15.33
C THR A 49 -35.57 3.75 -16.14
N TYR A 50 -34.32 3.96 -15.72
CA TYR A 50 -33.13 3.36 -16.35
C TYR A 50 -32.81 2.01 -15.70
N LEU A 51 -32.50 1.00 -16.52
CA LEU A 51 -31.89 -0.24 -16.03
C LEU A 51 -30.37 -0.05 -16.03
N LEU A 52 -29.70 -0.36 -14.92
CA LEU A 52 -28.24 -0.31 -14.83
C LEU A 52 -27.66 -1.68 -15.19
N GLY A 53 -26.99 -1.76 -16.34
CA GLY A 53 -26.19 -2.92 -16.72
C GLY A 53 -24.74 -2.71 -16.29
N ASN A 54 -24.17 -3.68 -15.57
CA ASN A 54 -22.75 -3.67 -15.23
C ASN A 54 -22.09 -4.88 -15.89
N GLU A 55 -21.15 -4.61 -16.80
CA GLU A 55 -20.24 -5.63 -17.31
C GLU A 55 -18.87 -5.48 -16.66
N PHE A 56 -18.29 -6.60 -16.23
CA PHE A 56 -16.94 -6.67 -15.69
C PHE A 56 -16.07 -7.49 -16.64
N VAL A 57 -15.05 -6.87 -17.21
CA VAL A 57 -14.03 -7.55 -18.00
C VAL A 57 -12.73 -7.54 -17.19
N ILE A 58 -12.23 -8.74 -16.89
CA ILE A 58 -10.96 -8.93 -16.19
C ILE A 58 -9.93 -9.39 -17.21
N ASP A 59 -8.96 -8.52 -17.50
CA ASP A 59 -7.71 -8.89 -18.15
C ASP A 59 -6.59 -8.96 -17.10
N ILE A 60 -5.50 -9.65 -17.39
CA ILE A 60 -4.43 -10.01 -16.44
C ILE A 60 -3.89 -8.81 -15.65
N LEU A 61 -3.94 -7.59 -16.22
CA LEU A 61 -3.47 -6.35 -15.60
C LEU A 61 -4.51 -5.22 -15.55
N ARG A 62 -5.75 -5.47 -15.98
CA ARG A 62 -6.78 -4.43 -16.08
C ARG A 62 -8.13 -5.00 -15.67
N LEU A 63 -8.82 -4.26 -14.83
CA LEU A 63 -10.22 -4.50 -14.54
C LEU A 63 -10.99 -3.37 -15.20
N GLU A 64 -11.74 -3.71 -16.24
CA GLU A 64 -12.61 -2.77 -16.94
C GLU A 64 -14.03 -3.01 -16.47
N THR A 65 -14.72 -1.93 -16.11
CA THR A 65 -16.15 -1.97 -15.84
C THR A 65 -16.83 -1.00 -16.79
N THR A 66 -17.87 -1.49 -17.45
CA THR A 66 -18.70 -0.68 -18.31
C THR A 66 -20.05 -0.52 -17.63
N PHE A 67 -20.41 0.72 -17.34
CA PHE A 67 -21.74 1.08 -16.90
C PHE A 67 -22.56 1.42 -18.14
N THR A 68 -23.65 0.69 -18.35
CA THR A 68 -24.59 0.97 -19.44
C THR A 68 -25.85 1.62 -18.88
N VAL A 69 -26.15 2.82 -19.36
CA VAL A 69 -27.35 3.57 -19.00
C VAL A 69 -28.34 3.42 -20.17
N TYR A 70 -29.45 2.71 -19.92
CA TYR A 70 -30.53 2.56 -20.90
C TYR A 70 -31.59 3.64 -20.67
N GLY A 71 -31.59 4.69 -21.50
CA GLY A 71 -32.71 5.63 -21.61
C GLY A 71 -33.92 5.01 -22.29
N GLY A 72 -35.11 5.58 -22.07
CA GLY A 72 -36.38 5.11 -22.60
C GLY A 72 -36.41 4.90 -24.10
N THR A 73 -37.54 4.36 -24.57
CA THR A 73 -37.72 3.41 -25.69
C THR A 73 -37.05 3.65 -27.06
N GLU A 74 -36.28 4.71 -27.30
CA GLU A 74 -35.60 4.97 -28.59
C GLU A 74 -34.17 5.58 -28.52
N SER A 75 -33.55 5.76 -27.34
CA SER A 75 -32.17 6.29 -27.26
C SER A 75 -31.08 5.18 -27.27
N GLU A 76 -29.99 5.39 -28.01
CA GLU A 76 -28.80 4.52 -27.94
C GLU A 76 -28.24 4.51 -26.50
N PRO A 77 -27.84 3.34 -25.96
CA PRO A 77 -27.32 3.26 -24.60
C PRO A 77 -26.01 4.04 -24.47
N GLU A 78 -25.95 4.94 -23.49
CA GLU A 78 -24.70 5.63 -23.14
C GLU A 78 -23.83 4.67 -22.30
N ASN A 79 -22.62 4.41 -22.78
CA ASN A 79 -21.67 3.52 -22.13
C ASN A 79 -20.57 4.34 -21.47
N VAL A 80 -20.51 4.31 -20.14
CA VAL A 80 -19.42 4.93 -19.38
C VAL A 80 -18.40 3.84 -19.03
N LEU A 81 -17.22 3.93 -19.65
CA LEU A 81 -16.12 2.98 -19.44
C LEU A 81 -15.21 3.46 -18.32
N TYR A 82 -15.03 2.63 -17.30
CA TYR A 82 -14.05 2.84 -16.24
C TYR A 82 -12.99 1.74 -16.26
N THR A 83 -11.72 2.15 -16.24
CA THR A 83 -10.58 1.23 -16.33
C THR A 83 -9.73 1.31 -15.07
N PHE A 84 -9.71 0.23 -14.29
CA PHE A 84 -8.86 0.07 -13.12
C PHE A 84 -7.56 -0.68 -13.47
N SER A 85 -6.42 -0.09 -13.12
CA SER A 85 -5.11 -0.70 -13.36
C SER A 85 -4.70 -1.64 -12.22
N MET A 86 -4.60 -2.95 -12.51
CA MET A 86 -4.08 -3.96 -11.57
C MET A 86 -2.54 -4.06 -11.60
N LEU A 87 -1.89 -3.27 -12.46
CA LEU A 87 -0.43 -3.33 -12.67
C LEU A 87 0.40 -3.09 -11.40
N PRO A 88 0.09 -2.12 -10.52
CA PRO A 88 0.80 -1.93 -9.26
C PRO A 88 0.76 -3.15 -8.34
N TRP A 89 -0.38 -3.83 -8.28
CA TRP A 89 -0.54 -5.08 -7.53
C TRP A 89 0.28 -6.20 -8.16
N GLY A 90 0.29 -6.31 -9.49
CA GLY A 90 1.13 -7.25 -10.21
C GLY A 90 2.62 -7.08 -9.90
N ILE A 91 3.13 -5.85 -9.91
CA ILE A 91 4.53 -5.54 -9.56
C ILE A 91 4.82 -5.89 -8.09
N LEU A 92 3.92 -5.54 -7.17
CA LEU A 92 4.07 -5.85 -5.75
C LEU A 92 4.16 -7.37 -5.51
N ILE A 93 3.29 -8.15 -6.15
CA ILE A 93 3.28 -9.62 -6.07
C ILE A 93 4.57 -10.19 -6.67
N LEU A 94 4.95 -9.73 -7.86
CA LEU A 94 6.17 -10.16 -8.55
C LEU A 94 7.42 -9.88 -7.71
N PHE A 95 7.46 -8.76 -6.98
CA PHE A 95 8.53 -8.43 -6.05
C PHE A 95 8.48 -9.30 -4.78
N SER A 96 7.29 -9.55 -4.25
CA SER A 96 7.09 -10.27 -2.99
C SER A 96 7.42 -11.76 -3.08
N ILE A 97 7.20 -12.40 -4.24
CA ILE A 97 7.44 -13.84 -4.42
C ILE A 97 8.94 -14.20 -4.26
N PRO A 98 9.89 -13.60 -5.00
CA PRO A 98 11.31 -13.86 -4.82
C PRO A 98 11.79 -13.53 -3.40
N TRP A 99 11.27 -12.44 -2.82
CA TRP A 99 11.60 -12.04 -1.47
C TRP A 99 11.16 -13.07 -0.44
N MET A 100 9.93 -13.57 -0.54
CA MET A 100 9.40 -14.62 0.31
C MET A 100 10.23 -15.91 0.19
N ILE A 101 10.64 -16.29 -1.02
CA ILE A 101 11.53 -17.45 -1.25
C ILE A 101 12.90 -17.24 -0.59
N TYR A 102 13.50 -16.05 -0.74
CA TYR A 102 14.78 -15.70 -0.12
C TYR A 102 14.70 -15.74 1.41
N SER A 103 13.67 -15.11 1.98
CA SER A 103 13.41 -15.06 3.42
C SER A 103 13.17 -16.47 3.99
N TYR A 104 12.43 -17.31 3.27
CA TYR A 104 12.21 -18.70 3.67
C TYR A 104 13.50 -19.53 3.68
N LYS A 105 14.39 -19.34 2.70
CA LYS A 105 15.65 -20.10 2.59
C LYS A 105 16.72 -19.71 3.61
N THR A 106 16.75 -18.44 4.04
CA THR A 106 17.83 -17.88 4.86
C THR A 106 17.57 -17.97 6.37
N ARG A 107 16.46 -18.59 6.78
CA ARG A 107 15.99 -18.54 8.16
C ARG A 107 16.18 -19.85 8.93
N ASN A 108 16.27 -19.71 10.25
CA ASN A 108 16.38 -20.82 11.19
C ASN A 108 15.06 -21.62 11.23
N ARG A 109 15.11 -22.89 10.82
CA ARG A 109 13.93 -23.77 10.62
C ARG A 109 13.31 -24.28 11.92
N ALA A 110 13.92 -23.96 13.06
CA ALA A 110 13.45 -24.38 14.38
C ALA A 110 12.29 -23.52 14.93
N LEU A 111 11.97 -22.38 14.29
CA LEU A 111 10.92 -21.46 14.77
C LEU A 111 9.56 -21.80 14.13
N GLY A 112 8.49 -21.86 14.95
CA GLY A 112 7.12 -22.14 14.51
C GLY A 112 6.47 -20.99 13.71
N PHE A 113 5.36 -21.27 13.01
CA PHE A 113 4.69 -20.34 12.07
C PHE A 113 4.35 -18.96 12.67
N SER A 114 3.89 -18.92 13.92
CA SER A 114 3.60 -17.66 14.63
C SER A 114 4.85 -16.79 14.81
N MET A 115 5.97 -17.42 15.17
CA MET A 115 7.26 -16.74 15.31
C MET A 115 7.88 -16.44 13.93
N PHE A 116 7.57 -17.24 12.91
CA PHE A 116 7.89 -16.98 11.50
C PHE A 116 7.21 -15.70 10.98
N ALA A 117 5.95 -15.46 11.30
CA ALA A 117 5.22 -14.27 10.84
C ALA A 117 5.61 -13.00 11.62
N SER A 118 6.00 -13.13 12.89
CA SER A 118 6.20 -12.00 13.81
C SER A 118 7.66 -11.64 14.10
N SER A 119 8.61 -12.57 14.03
CA SER A 119 10.02 -12.22 14.22
C SER A 119 10.64 -11.75 12.90
N MET A 120 11.54 -10.77 12.94
CA MET A 120 12.43 -10.50 11.83
C MET A 120 13.57 -11.52 11.85
N THR A 121 14.09 -11.87 10.68
CA THR A 121 15.18 -12.84 10.47
C THR A 121 16.50 -12.47 11.17
N GLU A 122 16.61 -11.25 11.70
CA GLU A 122 17.74 -10.76 12.51
C GLU A 122 17.67 -11.11 14.01
N PHE A 123 16.50 -11.48 14.55
CA PHE A 123 16.37 -11.83 15.97
C PHE A 123 16.78 -13.28 16.26
N ALA A 124 17.25 -14.00 15.24
CA ALA A 124 17.65 -15.40 15.33
C ALA A 124 19.16 -15.58 15.56
N ASP A 125 19.87 -14.52 15.94
CA ASP A 125 21.34 -14.52 16.03
C ASP A 125 21.80 -14.89 17.44
N SER A 126 22.75 -15.84 17.50
CA SER A 126 23.35 -16.41 18.70
C SER A 126 24.42 -15.52 19.36
N ASP A 127 24.68 -14.35 18.80
CA ASP A 127 25.72 -13.41 19.24
C ASP A 127 25.12 -12.32 20.14
N GLU A 128 25.66 -12.20 21.36
CA GLU A 128 25.25 -11.20 22.35
C GLU A 128 25.45 -9.77 21.83
N ARG A 129 26.48 -9.52 21.01
CA ARG A 129 26.76 -8.18 20.46
C ARG A 129 25.66 -7.72 19.51
N GLU A 130 25.25 -8.57 18.58
CA GLU A 130 24.22 -8.24 17.59
C GLU A 130 22.87 -8.03 18.28
N THR A 131 22.56 -8.81 19.32
CA THR A 131 21.37 -8.63 20.15
C THR A 131 21.32 -7.25 20.82
N LEU A 132 22.44 -6.79 21.38
CA LEU A 132 22.52 -5.45 21.99
C LEU A 132 22.31 -4.33 20.96
N ILE A 133 22.95 -4.44 19.78
CA ILE A 133 22.81 -3.47 18.70
C ILE A 133 21.36 -3.39 18.22
N THR A 134 20.73 -4.55 18.01
CA THR A 134 19.32 -4.65 17.61
C THR A 134 18.38 -4.04 18.64
N ASN A 135 18.60 -4.27 19.94
CA ASN A 135 17.80 -3.63 21.00
C ASN A 135 17.92 -2.10 21.01
N VAL A 136 19.11 -1.56 20.72
CA VAL A 136 19.30 -0.11 20.58
C VAL A 136 18.59 0.42 19.33
N ALA A 137 18.75 -0.25 18.19
CA ALA A 137 18.16 0.15 16.91
C ALA A 137 16.62 0.12 16.95
N THR A 138 16.03 -0.96 17.48
CA THR A 138 14.58 -1.11 17.66
C THR A 138 13.99 -0.04 18.58
N ARG A 139 14.66 0.26 19.71
CA ARG A 139 14.22 1.34 20.61
C ARG A 139 14.21 2.70 19.90
N LYS A 140 15.21 2.99 19.07
CA LYS A 140 15.27 4.22 18.27
C LYS A 140 14.22 4.27 17.16
N ALA A 141 13.99 3.15 16.48
CA ALA A 141 12.92 3.02 15.50
C ALA A 141 11.54 3.26 16.13
N TYR A 142 11.26 2.66 17.29
CA TYR A 142 10.02 2.88 18.03
C TYR A 142 9.83 4.35 18.44
N GLN A 143 10.88 4.99 18.95
CA GLN A 143 10.85 6.43 19.23
C GLN A 143 10.52 7.25 17.97
N SER A 144 11.11 6.88 16.82
CA SER A 144 10.82 7.57 15.57
C SER A 144 9.37 7.42 15.11
N CYS A 145 8.75 6.25 15.27
CA CYS A 145 7.31 6.05 15.06
C CYS A 145 6.48 7.00 15.93
N GLY A 146 6.84 7.10 17.22
CA GLY A 146 6.15 7.97 18.17
C GLY A 146 6.18 9.45 17.79
N TYR A 147 7.21 9.90 17.08
CA TYR A 147 7.30 11.27 16.56
C TYR A 147 6.70 11.42 15.16
N SER A 148 6.96 10.49 14.24
CA SER A 148 6.50 10.57 12.85
C SER A 148 4.98 10.45 12.75
N ALA A 149 4.35 9.57 13.53
CA ALA A 149 2.90 9.39 13.50
C ALA A 149 2.11 10.68 13.80
N PRO A 150 2.32 11.40 14.92
CA PRO A 150 1.59 12.65 15.18
C PRO A 150 1.95 13.77 14.19
N ILE A 151 3.20 13.83 13.72
CA ILE A 151 3.61 14.82 12.72
C ILE A 151 2.84 14.61 11.41
N LEU A 152 2.83 13.38 10.89
CA LEU A 152 2.13 13.05 9.65
C LEU A 152 0.60 13.12 9.83
N ALA A 153 0.07 12.75 11.00
CA ALA A 153 -1.34 12.94 11.31
C ALA A 153 -1.73 14.43 11.35
N SER A 154 -0.84 15.31 11.81
CA SER A 154 -1.09 16.77 11.78
C SER A 154 -1.19 17.29 10.35
N VAL A 155 -0.45 16.71 9.40
CA VAL A 155 -0.60 17.02 7.97
C VAL A 155 -1.97 16.61 7.43
N LEU A 156 -2.58 15.56 7.98
CA LEU A 156 -3.93 15.14 7.56
C LEU A 156 -5.04 16.11 8.00
N VAL A 157 -4.79 17.02 8.95
CA VAL A 157 -5.76 18.06 9.33
C VAL A 157 -6.06 19.00 8.16
N ILE A 158 -5.07 19.28 7.32
CA ILE A 158 -5.21 20.11 6.11
C ILE A 158 -5.54 19.29 4.85
N TYR A 159 -5.67 17.96 4.97
CA TYR A 159 -5.96 17.07 3.85
C TYR A 159 -7.21 17.45 3.02
N PRO A 160 -8.33 17.91 3.62
CA PRO A 160 -9.50 18.31 2.83
C PRO A 160 -9.21 19.37 1.76
N LEU A 161 -8.17 20.20 1.94
CA LEU A 161 -7.76 21.21 0.95
C LEU A 161 -7.06 20.62 -0.28
N PHE A 162 -6.56 19.39 -0.18
CA PHE A 162 -5.79 18.70 -1.22
C PHE A 162 -6.46 17.42 -1.71
N TYR A 163 -7.69 17.17 -1.28
CA TYR A 163 -8.42 15.94 -1.56
C TYR A 163 -8.54 15.67 -3.06
N ASP A 164 -8.86 16.71 -3.83
CA ASP A 164 -9.05 16.60 -5.28
C ASP A 164 -7.73 16.41 -6.05
N PHE A 165 -6.60 16.80 -5.47
CA PHE A 165 -5.29 16.67 -6.12
C PHE A 165 -4.61 15.34 -5.81
N ILE A 166 -4.69 14.87 -4.55
CA ILE A 166 -4.00 13.66 -4.08
C ILE A 166 -4.92 12.87 -3.14
N PRO A 167 -5.96 12.19 -3.65
CA PRO A 167 -6.91 11.43 -2.82
C PRO A 167 -6.27 10.24 -2.08
N SER A 168 -5.08 9.83 -2.50
CA SER A 168 -4.29 8.76 -1.86
C SER A 168 -3.29 9.25 -0.81
N LEU A 169 -3.26 10.55 -0.47
CA LEU A 169 -2.32 11.12 0.52
C LEU A 169 -2.31 10.36 1.86
N PRO A 170 -3.46 9.97 2.47
CA PRO A 170 -3.46 9.26 3.74
C PRO A 170 -2.70 7.92 3.70
N VAL A 171 -2.75 7.22 2.57
CA VAL A 171 -2.01 5.96 2.37
C VAL A 171 -0.51 6.19 2.45
N PHE A 172 -0.01 7.21 1.76
CA PHE A 172 1.40 7.58 1.79
C PHE A 172 1.87 8.02 3.18
N MET A 173 1.01 8.69 3.95
CA MET A 173 1.34 9.10 5.32
C MET A 173 1.50 7.88 6.25
N ILE A 174 0.56 6.94 6.21
CA ILE A 174 0.61 5.73 7.05
C ILE A 174 1.85 4.88 6.73
N LEU A 175 2.11 4.63 5.44
CA LEU A 175 3.29 3.85 5.04
C LEU A 175 4.59 4.63 5.20
N GLY A 176 4.53 5.96 5.16
CA GLY A 176 5.63 6.86 5.50
C GLY A 176 6.10 6.67 6.94
N VAL A 177 5.18 6.47 7.91
CA VAL A 177 5.53 6.16 9.30
C VAL A 177 6.40 4.90 9.36
N LEU A 178 5.98 3.82 8.68
CA LEU A 178 6.72 2.56 8.62
C LEU A 178 8.07 2.73 7.94
N ALA A 179 8.11 3.43 6.80
CA ALA A 179 9.34 3.70 6.06
C ALA A 179 10.35 4.51 6.89
N ILE A 180 9.90 5.52 7.64
CA ILE A 180 10.75 6.30 8.55
C ILE A 180 11.31 5.39 9.65
N ALA A 181 10.47 4.58 10.29
CA ALA A 181 10.91 3.70 11.37
C ALA A 181 11.93 2.66 10.90
N THR A 182 11.70 2.05 9.75
CA THR A 182 12.64 1.11 9.13
C THR A 182 13.94 1.79 8.69
N SER A 183 13.87 3.03 8.18
CA SER A 183 15.07 3.81 7.85
C SER A 183 15.90 4.12 9.09
N VAL A 184 15.26 4.59 10.17
CA VAL A 184 15.94 4.86 11.45
C VAL A 184 16.55 3.60 12.02
N TYR A 185 15.83 2.48 11.96
CA TYR A 185 16.33 1.17 12.36
C TYR A 185 17.64 0.84 11.63
N GLY A 186 17.64 0.83 10.29
CA GLY A 186 18.83 0.44 9.52
C GLY A 186 20.00 1.41 9.69
N ILE A 187 19.74 2.71 9.76
CA ILE A 187 20.79 3.74 9.98
C ILE A 187 21.44 3.54 11.35
N VAL A 188 20.64 3.37 12.42
CA VAL A 188 21.16 3.19 13.78
C VAL A 188 21.92 1.87 13.88
N TRP A 189 21.38 0.79 13.30
CA TRP A 189 22.04 -0.51 13.33
C TRP A 189 23.42 -0.47 12.68
N VAL A 190 23.53 0.10 11.47
CA VAL A 190 24.82 0.25 10.76
C VAL A 190 25.78 1.14 11.55
N ARG A 191 25.28 2.19 12.21
CA ARG A 191 26.11 3.08 13.01
C ARG A 191 26.69 2.38 14.23
N GLU A 192 25.87 1.64 14.98
CA GLU A 192 26.32 0.94 16.20
C GLU A 192 27.17 -0.30 15.86
N TYR A 193 26.97 -0.94 14.70
CA TYR A 193 27.85 -2.03 14.24
C TYR A 193 29.28 -1.56 13.89
N ARG A 194 29.42 -0.31 13.41
CA ARG A 194 30.71 0.29 13.06
C ARG A 194 31.49 0.86 14.25
N LYS A 195 30.83 1.01 15.40
CA LYS A 195 31.50 1.36 16.65
C LYS A 195 32.20 0.13 17.23
#